data_AF-A0A966K187-F1
#
_entry.id   AF-A0A966K187-F1
#
_cell.length_a   1.000
_cell.length_b   1.000
_cell.length_c   1.000
_cell.angle_alpha   90.00
_cell.angle_beta   90.00
_cell.angle_gamma   90.00
#
_symmetry.space_group_name_H-M   'P 1'
#
loop_
_entity.id
_entity.type
_entity.pdbx_description
1 polymer ?
#
loop_
_entity_poly.entity_id
_entity_poly.type
_entity_poly.pdbx_seq_one_letter_code
_entity_poly.pdbx_strand_id
1 'polypeptide(L)'
;MRKSDFSNASPGRLVPITVAHGAGTVSHFAFVPDPLPVTFRLSVDAWLAVAEAGRRLAALNALVNERFPNPQLLMRPTIRREAVSTSAIEGTFAAIDEVMQSELDASLPRTTAVQEVINFVRATEHAYKRRHTLPISSRFACELHRILFAGTAGEDWQTGEIRKTQ
;
A
#
# COMPACT_ATOMS: atom_id res chain seq x y z
N MET A 1 12.91 18.80 -1.80
CA MET A 1 13.21 18.35 -0.42
C MET A 1 14.10 19.40 0.26
N ARG A 2 13.81 19.87 1.48
CA ARG A 2 14.65 20.90 2.13
C ARG A 2 15.67 20.22 3.07
N LYS A 3 16.92 20.68 3.04
CA LYS A 3 17.98 20.15 3.93
C LYS A 3 17.60 20.28 5.42
N SER A 4 16.83 21.31 5.77
CA SER A 4 16.34 21.56 7.12
C SER A 4 15.44 20.47 7.68
N ASP A 5 14.82 19.67 6.82
CA ASP A 5 13.86 18.64 7.22
C ASP A 5 14.58 17.37 7.74
N PHE A 6 15.91 17.30 7.57
CA PHE A 6 16.73 16.14 7.92
C PHE A 6 17.77 16.53 8.98
N SER A 7 17.89 15.68 10.00
CA SER A 7 18.85 15.86 11.09
C SER A 7 19.88 14.73 11.08
N ASN A 8 20.93 14.85 11.90
CA ASN A 8 21.89 13.76 12.10
C ASN A 8 21.27 12.51 12.74
N ALA A 9 20.04 12.59 13.25
CA ALA A 9 19.28 11.45 13.77
C ALA A 9 18.32 10.85 12.73
N SER A 10 18.26 11.41 11.51
CA SER A 10 17.46 10.81 10.43
C SER A 10 18.03 9.44 10.06
N PRO A 11 17.18 8.45 9.70
CA PRO A 11 17.60 7.09 9.37
C PRO A 11 18.15 7.00 7.94
N GLY A 12 19.18 7.80 7.65
CA GLY A 12 19.80 7.95 6.35
C GLY A 12 20.57 9.25 6.23
N ARG A 13 21.09 9.50 5.02
CA ARG A 13 21.91 10.68 4.74
C ARG A 13 21.47 11.42 3.49
N LEU A 14 21.71 12.73 3.50
CA LEU A 14 21.56 13.56 2.30
C LEU A 14 22.85 13.50 1.47
N VAL A 15 22.72 13.21 0.19
CA VAL A 15 23.81 13.26 -0.79
C VAL A 15 23.52 14.38 -1.79
N PRO A 16 24.49 15.26 -2.10
CA PRO A 16 24.29 16.27 -3.13
C PRO A 16 24.18 15.58 -4.50
N ILE A 17 23.22 16.03 -5.30
CA ILE A 17 22.99 15.55 -6.67
C ILE A 17 22.91 16.74 -7.62
N THR A 18 23.16 16.47 -8.90
CA THR A 18 22.99 17.44 -9.97
C THR A 18 21.95 16.90 -10.94
N VAL A 19 20.89 17.66 -11.18
CA VAL A 19 19.77 17.26 -12.04
C VAL A 19 19.71 18.20 -13.24
N ALA A 20 19.51 17.65 -14.43
CA ALA A 20 19.28 18.46 -15.62
C ALA A 20 17.91 19.14 -15.52
N HIS A 21 17.86 20.44 -15.83
CA HIS A 21 16.62 21.21 -15.84
C HIS A 21 16.65 22.21 -16.99
N GLY A 22 15.84 21.95 -18.03
CA GLY A 22 15.89 22.72 -19.28
C GLY A 22 17.25 22.60 -19.96
N ALA A 23 17.87 23.74 -20.31
CA ALA A 23 19.20 23.81 -20.90
C ALA A 23 20.34 23.84 -19.86
N GLY A 24 20.03 23.76 -18.56
CA GLY A 24 20.99 23.89 -17.47
C GLY A 24 21.01 22.71 -16.51
N THR A 25 21.78 22.87 -15.43
CA THR A 25 21.82 21.93 -14.30
C THR A 25 21.48 22.64 -13.01
N VAL A 26 20.78 21.94 -12.11
CA VAL A 26 20.40 22.44 -10.78
C VAL A 26 20.97 21.50 -9.73
N SER A 27 21.58 22.07 -8.69
CA SER A 27 22.03 21.30 -7.53
C SER A 27 20.87 21.03 -6.58
N HIS A 28 20.72 19.77 -6.17
CA HIS A 28 19.72 19.33 -5.19
C HIS A 28 20.34 18.34 -4.19
N PHE A 29 19.53 17.79 -3.29
CA PHE A 29 19.91 16.68 -2.42
C PHE A 29 19.01 15.48 -2.67
N ALA A 30 19.56 14.27 -2.63
CA ALA A 30 18.81 13.02 -2.52
C ALA A 30 18.94 12.46 -1.10
N PHE A 31 17.89 11.82 -0.59
CA PHE A 31 17.93 11.09 0.67
C PHE A 31 18.25 9.62 0.40
N VAL A 32 19.34 9.13 0.98
CA VAL A 32 19.75 7.73 0.93
C VAL A 32 19.45 7.12 2.30
N PRO A 33 18.40 6.28 2.42
CA PRO A 33 18.06 5.64 3.69
C PRO A 33 19.19 4.72 4.14
N ASP A 34 19.36 4.59 5.46
CA ASP A 34 20.23 3.57 6.02
C ASP A 34 19.69 2.17 5.69
N PRO A 35 20.57 1.17 5.50
CA PRO A 35 20.11 -0.19 5.30
C PRO A 35 19.33 -0.67 6.53
N LEU A 36 18.28 -1.45 6.29
CA LEU A 36 17.54 -2.11 7.38
C LEU A 36 18.52 -2.93 8.24
N PRO A 37 18.47 -2.80 9.58
CA PRO A 37 19.37 -3.57 10.44
C PRO A 37 19.04 -5.05 10.33
N VAL A 38 20.08 -5.89 10.35
CA VAL A 38 19.95 -7.36 10.28
C VAL A 38 19.37 -7.94 11.58
N THR A 39 19.51 -7.20 12.69
CA THR A 39 18.99 -7.58 14.00
C THR A 39 18.18 -6.44 14.61
N PHE A 40 16.96 -6.75 15.05
CA PHE A 40 16.11 -5.82 15.78
C PHE A 40 16.11 -6.16 17.26
N ARG A 41 16.43 -5.19 18.12
CA ARG A 41 16.21 -5.29 19.57
C ARG A 41 14.94 -4.52 19.90
N LEU A 42 13.86 -5.26 20.11
CA LEU A 42 12.59 -4.67 20.56
C LEU A 42 12.68 -4.31 22.04
N SER A 43 12.13 -3.16 22.41
CA SER A 43 11.93 -2.80 23.82
C SER A 43 10.92 -3.74 24.48
N VAL A 44 10.89 -3.75 25.82
CA VAL A 44 9.89 -4.50 26.59
C VAL A 44 8.47 -4.07 26.17
N ASP A 45 8.23 -2.76 26.04
CA ASP A 45 6.93 -2.23 25.62
C ASP A 45 6.53 -2.69 24.22
N ALA A 46 7.50 -2.73 23.28
CA ALA A 46 7.25 -3.24 21.93
C ALA A 46 6.90 -4.73 21.95
N TRP A 47 7.58 -5.53 22.78
CA TRP A 47 7.23 -6.94 22.98
C TRP A 47 5.84 -7.13 23.57
N LEU A 48 5.45 -6.32 24.57
CA LEU A 48 4.11 -6.35 25.14
C LEU A 48 3.05 -5.99 24.10
N ALA A 49 3.31 -4.99 23.24
CA ALA A 49 2.41 -4.63 22.15
C ALA A 49 2.26 -5.76 21.11
N VAL A 50 3.35 -6.44 20.75
CA VAL A 50 3.30 -7.62 19.86
C VAL A 50 2.48 -8.75 20.47
N ALA A 51 2.66 -9.02 21.76
CA ALA A 51 1.90 -10.04 22.48
C ALA A 51 0.40 -9.71 22.53
N GLU A 52 0.04 -8.46 22.81
CA GLU A 52 -1.35 -7.98 22.76
C GLU A 52 -1.96 -8.16 21.37
N ALA A 53 -1.26 -7.72 20.32
CA ALA A 53 -1.72 -7.83 18.95
C ALA A 53 -1.94 -9.30 18.56
N GLY A 54 -1.00 -10.19 18.90
CA GLY A 54 -1.12 -11.63 18.68
C GLY A 54 -2.34 -12.22 19.38
N ARG A 55 -2.60 -11.82 20.64
CA ARG A 55 -3.77 -12.29 21.39
C ARG A 55 -5.09 -11.81 20.76
N ARG A 56 -5.15 -10.58 20.26
CA ARG A 56 -6.34 -10.05 19.55
C ARG A 56 -6.59 -10.77 18.23
N LEU A 57 -5.55 -11.07 17.46
CA LEU A 57 -5.66 -11.86 16.23
C LEU A 57 -6.15 -13.29 16.52
N ALA A 58 -5.66 -13.92 17.59
CA ALA A 58 -6.12 -15.24 18.01
C ALA A 58 -7.61 -15.22 18.42
N ALA A 59 -8.04 -14.21 19.17
CA ALA A 59 -9.45 -14.04 19.55
C ALA A 59 -10.36 -13.85 18.32
N LEU A 60 -9.94 -13.03 17.35
CA LEU A 60 -10.66 -12.86 16.08
C LEU A 60 -10.77 -14.20 15.33
N ASN A 61 -9.66 -14.95 15.22
CA ASN A 61 -9.65 -16.24 14.54
C ASN A 61 -10.59 -17.26 15.21
N ALA A 62 -10.61 -17.32 16.55
CA ALA A 62 -11.53 -18.18 17.29
C ALA A 62 -13.00 -17.81 17.00
N LEU A 63 -13.35 -16.52 17.14
CA LEU A 63 -14.72 -16.05 16.90
C LEU A 63 -15.21 -16.34 15.48
N VAL A 64 -14.36 -16.10 14.47
CA VAL A 64 -14.70 -16.34 13.07
C VAL A 64 -14.96 -17.83 12.83
N ASN A 65 -14.10 -18.72 13.34
CA ASN A 65 -14.25 -20.16 13.14
C ASN A 65 -15.42 -20.77 13.93
N GLU A 66 -15.74 -20.25 15.12
CA GLU A 66 -16.82 -20.79 15.97
C GLU A 66 -18.21 -20.26 15.60
N ARG A 67 -18.32 -19.02 15.12
CA ARG A 67 -19.60 -18.32 14.97
C ARG A 67 -20.07 -18.14 13.53
N PHE A 68 -19.17 -18.24 12.54
CA PHE A 68 -19.50 -17.94 11.15
C PHE A 68 -19.26 -19.15 10.24
N PRO A 69 -20.33 -19.84 9.78
CA PRO A 69 -20.21 -20.97 8.86
C PRO A 69 -19.52 -20.62 7.55
N ASN A 70 -19.57 -19.34 7.14
CA ASN A 70 -18.89 -18.84 5.95
C ASN A 70 -18.20 -17.49 6.23
N PRO A 71 -16.90 -17.49 6.58
CA PRO A 71 -16.12 -16.27 6.81
C PRO A 71 -16.05 -15.32 5.61
N GLN A 72 -16.31 -15.80 4.39
CA GLN A 72 -16.28 -14.97 3.18
C GLN A 72 -17.33 -13.86 3.22
N LEU A 73 -18.43 -14.07 3.95
CA LEU A 73 -19.48 -13.06 4.12
C LEU A 73 -18.99 -11.84 4.91
N LEU A 74 -18.01 -12.01 5.79
CA LEU A 74 -17.38 -10.90 6.52
C LEU A 74 -16.19 -10.32 5.74
N MET A 75 -15.40 -11.18 5.10
CA MET A 75 -14.20 -10.79 4.36
C MET A 75 -14.48 -9.77 3.26
N ARG A 76 -15.50 -10.03 2.43
CA ARG A 76 -15.83 -9.17 1.29
C ARG A 76 -16.09 -7.71 1.72
N PRO A 77 -17.10 -7.40 2.56
CA PRO A 77 -17.37 -6.02 2.96
C PRO A 77 -16.20 -5.41 3.76
N THR A 78 -15.45 -6.20 4.54
CA THR A 78 -14.29 -5.70 5.28
C THR A 78 -13.19 -5.19 4.36
N ILE A 79 -12.85 -5.93 3.29
CA ILE A 79 -11.84 -5.51 2.31
C ILE A 79 -12.28 -4.24 1.59
N ARG A 80 -13.56 -4.10 1.23
CA ARG A 80 -14.07 -2.88 0.56
C ARG A 80 -14.02 -1.68 1.50
N ARG A 81 -14.40 -1.86 2.77
CA ARG A 81 -14.31 -0.78 3.76
C ARG A 81 -12.87 -0.33 3.97
N GLU A 82 -11.93 -1.29 4.02
CA GLU A 82 -10.50 -0.99 4.10
C GLU A 82 -10.01 -0.24 2.86
N ALA A 83 -10.40 -0.69 1.67
CA ALA A 83 -10.07 -0.04 0.40
C ALA A 83 -10.56 1.42 0.35
N VAL A 84 -11.80 1.69 0.77
CA VAL A 84 -12.32 3.06 0.86
C VAL A 84 -11.51 3.88 1.87
N SER A 85 -11.24 3.31 3.06
CA SER A 85 -10.53 4.02 4.13
C SER A 85 -9.07 4.33 3.77
N THR A 86 -8.36 3.41 3.13
CA THR A 86 -6.96 3.62 2.73
C THR A 86 -6.85 4.58 1.55
N SER A 87 -7.78 4.50 0.58
CA SER A 87 -7.84 5.47 -0.52
C SER A 87 -8.10 6.88 0.00
N ALA A 88 -8.92 7.04 1.05
CA ALA A 88 -9.19 8.34 1.66
C ALA A 88 -7.94 8.98 2.29
N ILE A 89 -7.00 8.18 2.81
CA ILE A 89 -5.71 8.68 3.34
C ILE A 89 -4.86 9.29 2.22
N GLU A 90 -4.93 8.71 1.02
CA GLU A 90 -4.22 9.18 -0.19
C GLU A 90 -4.96 10.32 -0.92
N GLY A 91 -6.10 10.78 -0.38
CA GLY A 91 -6.91 11.86 -0.95
C GLY A 91 -7.98 11.41 -1.95
N THR A 92 -8.20 10.11 -2.09
CA THR A 92 -9.21 9.53 -2.97
C THR A 92 -10.46 9.16 -2.18
N PHE A 93 -11.58 9.84 -2.49
CA PHE A 93 -12.85 9.64 -1.79
C PHE A 93 -13.89 9.04 -2.73
N ALA A 94 -14.43 7.88 -2.36
CA ALA A 94 -15.55 7.24 -3.04
C ALA A 94 -16.54 6.69 -2.01
N ALA A 95 -17.84 6.76 -2.31
CA ALA A 95 -18.84 6.20 -1.42
C ALA A 95 -18.86 4.67 -1.55
N ILE A 96 -19.04 3.96 -0.43
CA ILE A 96 -18.94 2.48 -0.41
C ILE A 96 -20.06 1.82 -1.24
N ASP A 97 -21.24 2.43 -1.29
CA ASP A 97 -22.37 1.98 -2.10
C ASP A 97 -22.10 2.16 -3.60
N GLU A 98 -21.47 3.26 -4.02
CA GLU A 98 -21.01 3.43 -5.42
C GLU A 98 -20.01 2.35 -5.82
N VAL A 99 -19.04 2.05 -4.93
CA VAL A 99 -18.07 0.96 -5.15
C VAL A 99 -18.79 -0.37 -5.30
N MET A 100 -19.72 -0.70 -4.39
CA MET A 100 -20.48 -1.94 -4.47
C MET A 100 -21.37 -2.03 -5.73
N GLN A 101 -22.05 -0.94 -6.12
CA GLN A 101 -22.87 -0.90 -7.34
C GLN A 101 -22.02 -1.14 -8.59
N SER A 102 -20.85 -0.53 -8.66
CA SER A 102 -19.94 -0.67 -9.80
C SER A 102 -19.29 -2.06 -9.91
N GLU A 103 -19.24 -2.83 -8.81
CA GLU A 103 -18.83 -4.24 -8.83
C GLU A 103 -19.94 -5.17 -9.36
N LEU A 104 -21.22 -4.80 -9.17
CA LEU A 104 -22.38 -5.56 -9.64
C LEU A 104 -22.66 -5.34 -11.13
N ASP A 105 -22.46 -4.12 -11.61
CA ASP A 105 -22.64 -3.75 -13.00
C ASP A 105 -21.41 -3.02 -13.54
N ALA A 106 -20.58 -3.75 -14.27
CA ALA A 106 -19.37 -3.23 -14.89
C ALA A 106 -19.65 -2.28 -16.08
N SER A 107 -20.89 -2.18 -16.54
CA SER A 107 -21.28 -1.24 -17.60
C SER A 107 -21.53 0.18 -17.08
N LEU A 108 -21.70 0.34 -15.76
CA LEU A 108 -21.85 1.65 -15.15
C LEU A 108 -20.55 2.46 -15.29
N PRO A 109 -20.63 3.74 -15.68
CA PRO A 109 -19.47 4.60 -15.73
C PRO A 109 -18.87 4.73 -14.33
N ARG A 110 -17.56 4.50 -14.22
CA ARG A 110 -16.81 4.64 -12.97
C ARG A 110 -16.10 5.98 -12.93
N THR A 111 -16.19 6.65 -11.80
CA THR A 111 -15.28 7.76 -11.51
C THR A 111 -13.88 7.21 -11.29
N THR A 112 -12.86 8.07 -11.47
CA THR A 112 -11.47 7.70 -11.17
C THR A 112 -11.31 7.21 -9.73
N ALA A 113 -11.99 7.85 -8.78
CA ALA A 113 -11.95 7.46 -7.37
C ALA A 113 -12.54 6.06 -7.12
N VAL A 114 -13.68 5.75 -7.75
CA VAL A 114 -14.27 4.40 -7.67
C VAL A 114 -13.34 3.36 -8.31
N GLN A 115 -12.70 3.69 -9.44
CA GLN A 115 -11.76 2.79 -10.11
C GLN A 115 -10.52 2.49 -9.24
N GLU A 116 -9.97 3.49 -8.56
CA GLU A 116 -8.85 3.32 -7.62
C GLU A 116 -9.21 2.42 -6.44
N VAL A 117 -10.39 2.60 -5.84
CA VAL A 117 -10.86 1.72 -4.74
C VAL A 117 -11.04 0.29 -5.23
N ILE A 118 -11.65 0.08 -6.41
CA ILE A 118 -11.80 -1.25 -7.02
C ILE A 118 -10.42 -1.88 -7.29
N ASN A 119 -9.46 -1.09 -7.76
CA ASN A 119 -8.10 -1.57 -8.00
C ASN A 119 -7.43 -2.01 -6.71
N PHE A 120 -7.65 -1.31 -5.60
CA PHE A 120 -7.16 -1.74 -4.28
C PHE A 120 -7.76 -3.09 -3.85
N VAL A 121 -9.07 -3.26 -4.02
CA VAL A 121 -9.76 -4.54 -3.74
C VAL A 121 -9.17 -5.65 -4.60
N ARG A 122 -9.02 -5.42 -5.91
CA ARG A 122 -8.43 -6.38 -6.87
C ARG A 122 -6.99 -6.73 -6.51
N ALA A 123 -6.17 -5.73 -6.19
CA ALA A 123 -4.78 -5.92 -5.79
C ALA A 123 -4.69 -6.76 -4.51
N THR A 124 -5.56 -6.50 -3.53
CA THR A 124 -5.60 -7.26 -2.27
C THR A 124 -6.00 -8.71 -2.48
N GLU A 125 -7.07 -8.96 -3.24
CA GLU A 125 -7.52 -10.33 -3.55
C GLU A 125 -6.49 -11.08 -4.39
N HIS A 126 -5.84 -10.39 -5.33
CA HIS A 126 -4.75 -10.95 -6.12
C HIS A 126 -3.54 -11.28 -5.24
N ALA A 127 -3.11 -10.36 -4.38
CA ALA A 127 -2.01 -10.55 -3.44
C ALA A 127 -2.22 -11.80 -2.57
N TYR A 128 -3.44 -11.96 -2.03
CA TYR A 128 -3.80 -13.09 -1.20
C TYR A 128 -3.62 -14.43 -1.93
N LYS A 129 -4.05 -14.52 -3.19
CA LYS A 129 -3.88 -15.72 -4.02
C LYS A 129 -2.43 -15.91 -4.45
N ARG A 130 -1.78 -14.82 -4.88
CA ARG A 130 -0.44 -14.83 -5.50
C ARG A 130 0.65 -15.20 -4.50
N ARG A 131 0.50 -14.86 -3.21
CA ARG A 131 1.50 -15.17 -2.16
C ARG A 131 1.80 -16.67 -2.02
N HIS A 132 0.88 -17.55 -2.44
CA HIS A 132 1.08 -19.00 -2.40
C HIS A 132 2.13 -19.51 -3.39
N THR A 133 2.47 -18.71 -4.40
CA THR A 133 3.39 -19.09 -5.49
C THR A 133 4.46 -18.03 -5.78
N LEU A 134 4.37 -16.87 -5.12
CA LEU A 134 5.36 -15.81 -5.19
C LEU A 134 5.56 -15.22 -3.79
N PRO A 135 6.75 -15.39 -3.18
CA PRO A 135 7.02 -14.76 -1.88
C PRO A 135 6.99 -13.23 -1.99
N ILE A 136 6.76 -12.57 -0.86
CA ILE A 136 6.85 -11.12 -0.73
C ILE A 136 8.26 -10.70 -1.19
N SER A 137 8.28 -9.90 -2.26
CA SER A 137 9.49 -9.50 -2.97
C SER A 137 9.21 -8.22 -3.77
N SER A 138 10.25 -7.59 -4.30
CA SER A 138 10.09 -6.44 -5.19
C SER A 138 9.22 -6.78 -6.40
N ARG A 139 9.38 -7.98 -6.97
CA ARG A 139 8.52 -8.48 -8.05
C ARG A 139 7.04 -8.54 -7.64
N PHE A 140 6.76 -9.05 -6.44
CA PHE A 140 5.41 -9.09 -5.90
C PHE A 140 4.82 -7.67 -5.74
N ALA A 141 5.59 -6.75 -5.15
CA ALA A 141 5.17 -5.37 -4.96
C ALA A 141 4.91 -4.65 -6.31
N CYS A 142 5.80 -4.83 -7.29
CA CYS A 142 5.64 -4.31 -8.65
C CYS A 142 4.39 -4.87 -9.35
N GLU A 143 4.09 -6.16 -9.15
CA GLU A 143 2.89 -6.79 -9.69
C GLU A 143 1.62 -6.17 -9.10
N LEU A 144 1.57 -5.95 -7.79
CA LEU A 144 0.45 -5.28 -7.13
C LEU A 144 0.32 -3.81 -7.53
N HIS A 145 1.45 -3.10 -7.62
CA HIS A 145 1.47 -1.71 -8.08
C HIS A 145 0.83 -1.57 -9.46
N ARG A 146 1.10 -2.51 -10.38
CA ARG A 146 0.45 -2.49 -11.70
C ARG A 146 -1.08 -2.58 -11.60
N ILE A 147 -1.59 -3.44 -10.72
CA ILE A 147 -3.03 -3.60 -10.51
C ILE A 147 -3.63 -2.33 -9.87
N LEU A 148 -2.93 -1.74 -8.90
CA LEU A 148 -3.38 -0.53 -8.21
C LEU A 148 -3.60 0.65 -9.17
N PHE A 149 -2.68 0.85 -10.12
CA PHE A 149 -2.70 2.01 -11.01
C PHE A 149 -3.42 1.78 -12.34
N ALA A 150 -3.81 0.56 -12.70
CA ALA A 150 -4.45 0.26 -13.99
C ALA A 150 -5.73 1.09 -14.22
N GLY A 151 -5.77 1.86 -15.31
CA GLY A 151 -6.89 2.73 -15.68
C GLY A 151 -7.08 3.94 -14.77
N THR A 152 -6.06 4.32 -13.99
CA THR A 152 -6.07 5.50 -13.12
C THR A 152 -5.26 6.64 -13.75
N ALA A 153 -5.41 7.86 -13.23
CA ALA A 153 -4.61 9.00 -13.70
C ALA A 153 -3.10 8.84 -13.41
N GLY A 154 -2.73 7.97 -12.47
CA GLY A 154 -1.34 7.67 -12.13
C GLY A 154 -0.73 6.55 -12.98
N GLU A 155 -1.46 5.98 -13.94
CA GLU A 155 -0.90 5.00 -14.86
C GLU A 155 0.07 5.66 -15.84
N ASP A 156 1.34 5.27 -15.76
CA ASP A 156 2.40 5.68 -16.68
C ASP A 156 3.26 4.50 -17.15
N TRP A 157 4.33 4.80 -17.90
CA TRP A 157 5.28 3.83 -18.43
C TRP A 157 6.13 3.13 -17.36
N GLN A 158 6.17 3.63 -16.11
CA GLN A 158 6.85 3.02 -14.96
C GLN A 158 5.89 2.21 -14.08
N THR A 159 4.62 2.10 -14.46
CA THR A 159 3.61 1.36 -13.70
C THR A 159 3.99 -0.11 -13.52
N GLY A 160 4.19 -0.48 -12.26
CA GLY A 160 4.63 -1.82 -11.88
C GLY A 160 6.13 -2.04 -12.05
N GLU A 161 6.91 -0.97 -11.97
CA GLU A 161 8.37 -0.99 -11.91
C GLU A 161 8.88 -0.18 -10.72
N ILE A 162 10.12 -0.47 -10.29
CA ILE A 162 10.83 0.43 -9.38
C ILE A 162 11.27 1.65 -10.18
N ARG A 163 10.86 2.84 -9.74
CA ARG A 163 11.19 4.10 -10.41
C ARG A 163 12.71 4.25 -10.57
N LYS A 164 13.12 4.62 -11.77
CA LYS A 164 14.52 4.93 -12.12
C LYS A 164 14.76 6.43 -12.29
N THR A 165 13.69 7.21 -12.15
CA THR A 165 13.64 8.66 -12.32
C THR A 165 12.84 9.24 -11.17
N GLN A 166 13.27 10.40 -10.65
CA GLN A 166 12.58 11.19 -9.63
C GLN A 166 12.27 12.57 -10.17
#